data_AF-A0A4V3V821-F1
#
_entry.id   AF-A0A4V3V821-F1
#
_cell.length_a   1.000
_cell.length_b   1.000
_cell.length_c   1.000
_cell.angle_alpha   90.00
_cell.angle_beta   90.00
_cell.angle_gamma   90.00
#
_symmetry.space_group_name_H-M   'P 1'
#
loop_
_entity.id
_entity.type
_entity.pdbx_description
1 polymer ?
#
loop_
_entity_poly.entity_id
_entity_poly.type
_entity_poly.pdbx_seq_one_letter_code
_entity_poly.pdbx_strand_id
1 'polypeptide(L)'
;MNLINKKVSHKRFGMGSIVNHNDSSIEVHFDSENKKFVFPDVFEKHLKLHDKSIANSLEKMIQEKEMERKQEEWKKEEEKKLYRKRLELRLEHEKLMKNHKLHPESQMVFWCDPEEQETSFSEWKVFSGEIKSGNNKGKPNKPIRLHQNSAVLLTSVDPGMPEKDRRILGVYMVDEGFIGKLCEDGNIPAHSQYRLQLTKQESDQMLFWDYYVNQKFPHKMTWNTGKYRYFENSWMAQILLDIVSLKNDPKERELAQQFFEHFCKMNQIIEQELPKPNGALKRI
;
A
#
# COMPACT_ATOMS: atom_id res chain seq x y z
N MET A 1 2.45 6.80 -48.75
CA MET A 1 1.56 7.45 -49.75
C MET A 1 2.42 8.27 -50.70
N ASN A 2 2.18 8.26 -52.02
CA ASN A 2 2.98 9.06 -52.97
C ASN A 2 2.29 10.40 -53.27
N LEU A 3 2.93 11.50 -52.83
CA LEU A 3 2.43 12.87 -52.99
C LEU A 3 3.09 13.63 -54.13
N ILE A 4 4.17 13.10 -54.73
CA ILE A 4 4.93 13.77 -55.78
C ILE A 4 4.02 14.01 -57.00
N ASN A 5 4.15 15.20 -57.60
CA ASN A 5 3.36 15.71 -58.73
C ASN A 5 1.87 15.94 -58.45
N LYS A 6 1.40 15.83 -57.21
CA LYS A 6 0.02 16.15 -56.86
C LYS A 6 -0.18 17.67 -56.74
N LYS A 7 -1.30 18.17 -57.27
CA LYS A 7 -1.67 19.59 -57.23
C LYS A 7 -2.28 19.95 -55.87
N VAL A 8 -1.79 21.05 -55.30
CA VAL A 8 -2.27 21.65 -54.07
C VAL A 8 -2.60 23.13 -54.27
N SER A 9 -3.48 23.68 -53.44
CA SER A 9 -3.72 25.12 -53.37
C SER A 9 -3.37 25.66 -51.99
N HIS A 10 -2.60 26.75 -51.97
CA HIS A 10 -2.26 27.51 -50.77
C HIS A 10 -3.00 28.84 -50.78
N LYS A 11 -3.54 29.27 -49.62
CA LYS A 11 -4.31 30.53 -49.53
C LYS A 11 -3.54 31.77 -49.98
N ARG A 12 -2.21 31.79 -49.82
CA ARG A 12 -1.34 32.94 -50.19
C ARG A 12 -0.52 32.73 -51.46
N PHE A 13 -0.15 31.49 -51.78
CA PHE A 13 0.82 31.19 -52.85
C PHE A 13 0.14 30.61 -54.10
N GLY A 14 -1.19 30.50 -54.09
CA GLY A 14 -1.94 30.01 -55.24
C GLY A 14 -1.80 28.50 -55.43
N MET A 15 -1.89 28.06 -56.69
CA MET A 15 -1.74 26.65 -57.05
C MET A 15 -0.25 26.27 -57.07
N GLY A 16 0.06 25.06 -56.62
CA GLY A 16 1.40 24.50 -56.68
C GLY A 16 1.39 22.99 -56.88
N SER A 17 2.55 22.43 -57.20
CA SER A 17 2.78 20.99 -57.32
C SER A 17 3.77 20.52 -56.26
N ILE A 18 3.49 19.38 -55.63
CA ILE A 18 4.41 18.79 -54.66
C ILE A 18 5.60 18.20 -55.43
N VAL A 19 6.81 18.68 -55.15
CA VAL A 19 8.04 18.24 -55.82
C VAL A 19 8.89 17.32 -54.95
N ASN A 20 8.73 17.38 -53.62
CA ASN A 20 9.42 16.51 -52.67
C ASN A 20 8.54 16.20 -51.45
N HIS A 21 8.72 15.01 -50.87
CA HIS A 21 7.98 14.56 -49.68
C HIS A 21 8.81 13.56 -48.88
N ASN A 22 8.88 13.77 -47.57
CA ASN A 22 9.37 12.81 -46.59
C ASN A 22 8.46 12.81 -45.35
N ASP A 23 8.79 11.99 -44.36
CA ASP A 23 7.92 11.74 -43.19
C ASP A 23 7.63 12.98 -42.33
N SER A 24 8.44 14.04 -42.43
CA SER A 24 8.29 15.26 -41.61
C SER A 24 7.99 16.53 -42.41
N SER A 25 8.15 16.51 -43.73
CA SER A 25 8.07 17.71 -44.57
C SER A 25 7.68 17.43 -46.01
N ILE A 26 6.99 18.42 -46.61
CA ILE A 26 6.73 18.47 -48.05
C ILE A 26 7.29 19.74 -48.66
N GLU A 27 7.73 19.64 -49.90
CA GLU A 27 8.16 20.77 -50.71
C GLU A 27 7.20 20.95 -51.87
N VAL A 28 6.66 22.17 -52.01
CA VAL A 28 5.70 22.55 -53.04
C VAL A 28 6.33 23.61 -53.92
N HIS A 29 6.35 23.38 -55.22
CA HIS A 29 6.70 24.37 -56.23
C HIS A 29 5.45 25.18 -56.58
N PHE A 30 5.49 26.48 -56.30
CA PHE A 30 4.50 27.46 -56.75
C PHE A 30 5.08 28.25 -57.95
N ASP A 31 4.28 29.13 -58.57
CA ASP A 31 4.61 29.83 -59.82
C ASP A 31 6.03 30.40 -59.94
N SER A 32 6.65 30.83 -58.82
CA SER A 32 8.00 31.42 -58.82
C SER A 32 8.98 30.85 -57.80
N GLU A 33 8.54 29.99 -56.88
CA GLU A 33 9.39 29.53 -55.78
C GLU A 33 8.97 28.18 -55.18
N ASN A 34 9.95 27.45 -54.65
CA ASN A 34 9.70 26.28 -53.81
C ASN A 34 9.52 26.70 -52.36
N LYS A 35 8.52 26.14 -51.69
CA LYS A 35 8.38 26.26 -50.23
C LYS A 35 8.26 24.92 -49.56
N LYS A 36 8.95 24.79 -48.44
CA LYS A 36 8.91 23.63 -47.56
C LYS A 36 7.92 23.87 -46.42
N PHE A 37 7.09 22.87 -46.14
CA PHE A 37 6.11 22.88 -45.06
C PHE A 37 6.21 21.62 -44.21
N VAL A 38 5.67 21.67 -42.99
CA VAL A 38 5.61 20.54 -42.06
C VAL A 38 4.50 19.58 -42.48
N PHE A 39 4.83 18.29 -42.60
CA PHE A 39 3.90 17.24 -42.98
C PHE A 39 3.48 16.39 -41.76
N PRO A 40 2.23 15.92 -41.67
CA PRO A 40 1.06 16.25 -42.49
C PRO A 40 0.34 17.56 -42.10
N ASP A 41 0.78 18.22 -41.03
CA ASP A 41 0.09 19.34 -40.36
C ASP A 41 -0.25 20.53 -41.28
N VAL A 42 0.54 20.78 -42.33
CA VAL A 42 0.26 21.84 -43.32
C VAL A 42 -1.09 21.67 -44.02
N PHE A 43 -1.56 20.43 -44.20
CA PHE A 43 -2.84 20.15 -44.86
C PHE A 43 -4.06 20.46 -43.98
N GLU A 44 -3.89 20.68 -42.68
CA GLU A 44 -5.01 21.09 -41.80
C GLU A 44 -5.52 22.50 -42.12
N LYS A 45 -4.60 23.44 -42.42
CA LYS A 45 -4.92 24.88 -42.46
C LYS A 45 -4.43 25.61 -43.70
N HIS A 46 -3.37 25.12 -44.33
CA HIS A 46 -2.59 25.88 -45.29
C HIS A 46 -2.65 25.35 -46.70
N LEU A 47 -2.68 24.02 -46.90
CA LEU A 47 -2.75 23.39 -48.22
C LEU A 47 -4.02 22.57 -48.41
N LYS A 48 -4.65 22.71 -49.58
CA LYS A 48 -5.76 21.84 -50.02
C LYS A 48 -5.30 20.98 -51.18
N LEU A 49 -5.37 19.67 -51.01
CA LEU A 49 -5.04 18.71 -52.07
C LEU A 49 -6.24 18.53 -53.01
N HIS A 50 -6.00 18.55 -54.32
CA HIS A 50 -7.08 18.39 -55.31
C HIS A 50 -7.42 16.93 -55.61
N ASP A 51 -6.54 15.99 -55.30
CA ASP A 51 -6.78 14.55 -55.45
C ASP A 51 -7.66 14.04 -54.30
N LYS A 52 -8.94 13.77 -54.60
CA LYS A 52 -9.95 13.39 -53.59
C LYS A 52 -9.62 12.09 -52.85
N SER A 53 -9.03 11.10 -53.53
CA SER A 53 -8.70 9.82 -52.89
C SER A 53 -7.60 10.00 -51.87
N ILE A 54 -6.57 10.75 -52.24
CA ILE A 54 -5.41 11.02 -51.40
C ILE A 54 -5.76 12.01 -50.29
N ALA A 55 -6.64 12.98 -50.54
CA ALA A 55 -7.13 13.92 -49.54
C ALA A 55 -7.85 13.19 -48.38
N ASN A 56 -8.69 12.21 -48.69
CA ASN A 56 -9.35 11.39 -47.66
C ASN A 56 -8.35 10.56 -46.83
N SER A 57 -7.30 10.03 -47.46
CA SER A 57 -6.23 9.31 -46.74
C SER A 57 -5.41 10.24 -45.83
N LEU A 58 -5.15 11.49 -46.27
CA LEU A 58 -4.48 12.49 -45.44
C LEU A 58 -5.33 12.93 -44.26
N GLU A 59 -6.63 13.11 -44.46
CA GLU A 59 -7.54 13.50 -43.38
C GLU A 59 -7.56 12.43 -42.27
N LYS A 60 -7.60 11.14 -42.63
CA LYS A 60 -7.48 10.03 -41.67
C LYS A 60 -6.14 10.06 -40.92
N MET A 61 -5.03 10.25 -41.63
CA MET A 61 -3.69 10.32 -41.01
C MET A 61 -3.57 11.51 -40.03
N ILE A 62 -4.14 12.66 -40.38
CA ILE A 62 -4.17 13.85 -39.52
C ILE A 62 -5.01 13.57 -38.26
N GLN A 63 -6.20 12.97 -38.42
CA GLN A 63 -7.05 12.59 -37.30
C GLN A 63 -6.37 11.58 -36.37
N GLU A 64 -5.69 10.57 -36.92
CA GLU A 64 -4.91 9.59 -36.16
C GLU A 64 -3.80 10.28 -35.35
N LYS A 65 -3.02 11.17 -35.98
CA LYS A 65 -1.95 11.93 -35.31
C LYS A 65 -2.49 12.87 -34.22
N GLU A 66 -3.65 13.49 -34.43
CA GLU A 66 -4.30 14.32 -33.40
C GLU A 66 -4.78 13.47 -32.22
N MET A 67 -5.34 12.30 -32.48
CA MET A 67 -5.75 11.35 -31.43
C MET A 67 -4.56 10.83 -30.63
N GLU A 68 -3.45 10.48 -31.28
CA GLU A 68 -2.20 10.11 -30.63
C GLU A 68 -1.68 11.22 -29.72
N ARG A 69 -1.64 12.46 -30.22
CA ARG A 69 -1.21 13.62 -29.44
C ARG A 69 -2.11 13.85 -28.21
N LYS A 70 -3.44 13.76 -28.37
CA LYS A 70 -4.38 13.85 -27.24
C LYS A 70 -4.16 12.72 -26.22
N GLN A 71 -3.90 11.49 -26.68
CA GLN A 71 -3.58 10.37 -25.80
C GLN A 71 -2.26 10.59 -25.05
N GLU A 72 -1.22 11.12 -25.71
CA GLU A 72 0.05 11.45 -25.05
C GLU A 72 -0.09 12.59 -24.03
N GLU A 73 -0.82 13.64 -24.37
CA GLU A 73 -1.10 14.76 -23.45
C GLU A 73 -1.89 14.27 -22.24
N TRP A 74 -2.90 13.41 -22.45
CA TRP A 74 -3.66 12.77 -21.38
C TRP A 74 -2.77 11.89 -20.49
N LYS A 75 -1.91 11.04 -21.07
CA LYS A 75 -0.94 10.22 -20.30
C LYS A 75 -0.01 11.09 -19.47
N LYS A 76 0.57 12.16 -20.05
CA LYS A 76 1.44 13.11 -19.34
C LYS A 76 0.70 13.82 -18.20
N GLU A 77 -0.58 14.15 -18.40
CA GLU A 77 -1.40 14.77 -17.36
C GLU A 77 -1.72 13.81 -16.21
N GLU A 78 -2.09 12.56 -16.52
CA GLU A 78 -2.31 11.51 -15.52
C GLU A 78 -1.05 11.18 -14.73
N GLU A 79 0.12 11.10 -15.39
CA GLU A 79 1.41 10.96 -14.73
C GLU A 79 1.72 12.12 -13.79
N LYS A 80 1.45 13.37 -14.21
CA LYS A 80 1.61 14.56 -13.36
C LYS A 80 0.66 14.54 -12.17
N LYS A 81 -0.60 14.15 -12.36
CA LYS A 81 -1.59 14.00 -11.27
C LYS A 81 -1.13 12.93 -10.28
N LEU A 82 -0.69 11.78 -10.78
CA LEU A 82 -0.18 10.69 -9.96
C LEU A 82 1.05 11.10 -9.16
N TYR A 83 1.99 11.82 -9.80
CA TYR A 83 3.18 12.36 -9.13
C TYR A 83 2.82 13.34 -8.00
N ARG A 84 1.91 14.29 -8.26
CA ARG A 84 1.42 15.23 -7.25
C ARG A 84 0.77 14.51 -6.06
N LYS A 85 -0.11 13.55 -6.33
CA LYS A 85 -0.76 12.74 -5.31
C LYS A 85 0.25 11.97 -4.45
N ARG A 86 1.30 11.40 -5.05
CA ARG A 86 2.38 10.74 -4.30
C ARG A 86 3.16 11.71 -3.41
N LEU A 87 3.44 12.91 -3.91
CA LEU A 87 4.15 13.94 -3.14
C LEU A 87 3.32 14.40 -1.94
N GLU A 88 2.02 14.63 -2.12
CA GLU A 88 1.10 14.99 -1.03
C GLU A 88 1.05 13.91 0.06
N LEU A 89 0.90 12.64 -0.33
CA LEU A 89 0.92 11.50 0.59
C LEU A 89 2.24 11.42 1.37
N ARG A 90 3.38 11.66 0.70
CA ARG A 90 4.70 11.67 1.35
C ARG A 90 4.80 12.80 2.39
N LEU A 91 4.36 14.00 2.05
CA LEU A 91 4.39 15.14 2.97
C LEU A 91 3.48 14.92 4.19
N GLU A 92 2.31 14.31 3.97
CA GLU A 92 1.40 13.93 5.05
C GLU A 92 2.04 12.87 5.96
N HIS A 93 2.66 11.83 5.37
CA HIS A 93 3.40 10.81 6.09
C HIS A 93 4.51 11.42 6.96
N GLU A 94 5.39 12.23 6.38
CA GLU A 94 6.47 12.91 7.10
C GLU A 94 5.95 13.79 8.26
N LYS A 95 4.80 14.46 8.07
CA LYS A 95 4.17 15.28 9.11
C LYS A 95 3.63 14.42 10.27
N LEU A 96 3.00 13.28 9.97
CA LEU A 96 2.47 12.37 10.99
C LEU A 96 3.61 11.73 11.79
N MET A 97 4.68 11.33 11.11
CA MET A 97 5.89 10.79 11.72
C MET A 97 6.52 11.75 12.73
N LYS A 98 6.71 13.02 12.35
CA LYS A 98 7.30 14.04 13.24
C LYS A 98 6.46 14.34 14.47
N ASN A 99 5.14 14.22 14.36
CA ASN A 99 4.20 14.52 15.45
C ASN A 99 3.76 13.26 16.22
N HIS A 100 4.34 12.10 15.92
CA HIS A 100 3.97 10.85 16.57
C HIS A 100 4.32 10.89 18.05
N LYS A 101 3.36 10.50 18.88
CA LYS A 101 3.51 10.33 20.32
C LYS A 101 3.16 8.90 20.66
N LEU A 102 4.01 8.25 21.45
CA LEU A 102 3.78 6.88 21.90
C LEU A 102 2.48 6.83 22.71
N HIS A 103 1.52 6.05 22.20
CA HIS A 103 0.30 5.74 22.94
C HIS A 103 0.59 4.50 23.82
N PRO A 104 0.13 4.46 25.09
CA PRO A 104 0.40 3.34 25.99
C PRO A 104 -0.21 2.02 25.52
N GLU A 105 -1.28 2.09 24.73
CA GLU A 105 -1.99 0.95 24.12
C GLU A 105 -1.91 1.03 22.58
N SER A 106 -0.71 0.92 22.01
CA SER A 106 -0.50 0.96 20.55
C SER A 106 -0.20 -0.41 19.95
N GLN A 107 -0.40 -1.50 20.69
CA GLN A 107 -0.16 -2.86 20.19
C GLN A 107 -1.48 -3.47 19.73
N MET A 108 -1.43 -4.39 18.78
CA MET A 108 -2.63 -5.09 18.29
C MET A 108 -2.57 -6.55 18.67
N VAL A 109 -3.62 -7.05 19.32
CA VAL A 109 -3.89 -8.50 19.34
C VAL A 109 -4.93 -8.80 18.28
N PHE A 110 -4.66 -9.80 17.45
CA PHE A 110 -5.47 -10.23 16.33
C PHE A 110 -5.98 -11.65 16.55
N TRP A 111 -7.26 -11.87 16.28
CA TRP A 111 -7.85 -13.20 16.19
C TRP A 111 -7.67 -13.70 14.76
N CYS A 112 -6.79 -14.68 14.63
CA CYS A 112 -6.52 -15.42 13.40
C CYS A 112 -7.44 -16.65 13.31
N ASP A 113 -8.45 -16.58 12.44
CA ASP A 113 -9.28 -17.76 12.17
C ASP A 113 -8.47 -18.86 11.47
N PRO A 114 -8.85 -20.15 11.58
CA PRO A 114 -8.08 -21.25 10.99
C PRO A 114 -7.74 -21.06 9.50
N GLU A 115 -8.66 -20.48 8.74
CA GLU A 115 -8.49 -20.16 7.31
C GLU A 115 -7.46 -19.05 7.06
N GLU A 116 -7.27 -18.15 8.04
CA GLU A 116 -6.36 -17.00 7.95
C GLU A 116 -4.97 -17.32 8.51
N GLN A 117 -4.78 -18.42 9.23
CA GLN A 117 -3.50 -18.74 9.88
C GLN A 117 -2.38 -18.93 8.86
N GLU A 118 -2.62 -19.76 7.85
CA GLU A 118 -1.61 -20.04 6.81
C GLU A 118 -1.27 -18.78 6.01
N THR A 119 -2.29 -18.01 5.61
CA THR A 119 -2.10 -16.77 4.85
C THR A 119 -1.42 -15.67 5.68
N SER A 120 -1.75 -15.55 6.96
CA SER A 120 -1.14 -14.56 7.85
C SER A 120 0.37 -14.79 8.04
N PHE A 121 0.83 -16.04 8.10
CA PHE A 121 2.26 -16.36 8.23
C PHE A 121 2.99 -16.44 6.90
N SER A 122 2.33 -16.80 5.80
CA SER A 122 2.97 -16.81 4.47
C SER A 122 3.13 -15.40 3.91
N GLU A 123 2.10 -14.55 4.03
CA GLU A 123 2.15 -13.16 3.57
C GLU A 123 2.70 -12.20 4.63
N TRP A 124 2.77 -12.63 5.89
CA TRP A 124 3.15 -11.78 7.03
C TRP A 124 2.36 -10.47 7.06
N LYS A 125 1.04 -10.61 6.99
CA LYS A 125 0.09 -9.49 6.90
C LYS A 125 -1.26 -9.96 7.41
N VAL A 126 -1.97 -9.09 8.12
CA VAL A 126 -3.38 -9.32 8.48
C VAL A 126 -4.28 -8.24 7.94
N PHE A 127 -5.55 -8.58 7.75
CA PHE A 127 -6.60 -7.64 7.38
C PHE A 127 -7.42 -7.24 8.62
N SER A 128 -7.55 -5.94 8.86
CA SER A 128 -8.23 -5.36 10.02
C SER A 128 -9.76 -5.60 10.08
N GLY A 129 -10.31 -6.26 9.07
CA GLY A 129 -11.73 -6.52 8.91
C GLY A 129 -12.49 -5.28 8.38
N GLU A 130 -13.77 -5.46 8.12
CA GLU A 130 -14.64 -4.39 7.61
C GLU A 130 -15.54 -3.78 8.69
N ILE A 131 -15.94 -2.55 8.45
CA ILE A 131 -16.96 -1.86 9.22
C ILE A 131 -18.31 -2.52 8.95
N LYS A 132 -18.96 -3.04 9.99
CA LYS A 132 -20.20 -3.83 9.87
C LYS A 132 -21.49 -3.00 9.74
N SER A 133 -21.46 -1.71 10.07
CA SER A 133 -22.65 -0.86 10.15
C SER A 133 -22.38 0.63 9.88
N GLY A 134 -23.45 1.41 9.71
CA GLY A 134 -23.37 2.87 9.46
C GLY A 134 -22.97 3.24 8.03
N ASN A 135 -22.71 4.53 7.81
CA ASN A 135 -22.44 5.10 6.47
C ASN A 135 -21.14 4.57 5.83
N ASN A 136 -20.24 3.98 6.63
CA ASN A 136 -18.98 3.41 6.15
C ASN A 136 -19.01 1.87 6.10
N LYS A 137 -20.20 1.25 6.17
CA LYS A 137 -20.34 -0.21 6.07
C LYS A 137 -19.63 -0.77 4.84
N GLY A 138 -18.88 -1.85 5.01
CA GLY A 138 -18.10 -2.52 3.96
C GLY A 138 -16.73 -1.89 3.69
N LYS A 139 -16.41 -0.72 4.27
CA LYS A 139 -15.04 -0.20 4.19
C LYS A 139 -14.14 -0.89 5.21
N PRO A 140 -12.84 -1.06 4.93
CA PRO A 140 -11.88 -1.59 5.90
C PRO A 140 -11.80 -0.76 7.18
N ASN A 141 -11.55 -1.42 8.31
CA ASN A 141 -11.29 -0.76 9.59
C ASN A 141 -9.89 -0.14 9.57
N LYS A 142 -9.76 1.11 9.98
CA LYS A 142 -8.44 1.74 10.10
C LYS A 142 -7.82 1.42 11.46
N PRO A 143 -6.65 0.76 11.52
CA PRO A 143 -5.97 0.48 12.78
C PRO A 143 -5.25 1.74 13.29
N ILE A 144 -6.00 2.81 13.58
CA ILE A 144 -5.52 4.18 13.81
C ILE A 144 -4.45 4.36 14.89
N ARG A 145 -4.31 3.41 15.84
CA ARG A 145 -3.29 3.47 16.90
C ARG A 145 -1.98 2.81 16.50
N LEU A 146 -1.97 2.03 15.42
CA LEU A 146 -0.77 1.36 14.97
C LEU A 146 0.15 2.31 14.22
N HIS A 147 1.43 2.14 14.48
CA HIS A 147 2.52 2.89 13.89
C HIS A 147 3.76 1.97 13.82
N GLN A 148 4.88 2.47 13.32
CA GLN A 148 6.14 1.70 13.25
C GLN A 148 6.66 1.13 14.59
N ASN A 149 6.20 1.63 15.75
CA ASN A 149 6.56 1.07 17.07
C ASN A 149 5.60 -0.04 17.53
N SER A 150 4.59 -0.35 16.71
CA SER A 150 3.56 -1.32 17.03
C SER A 150 3.93 -2.72 16.54
N ALA A 151 3.44 -3.71 17.26
CA ALA A 151 3.48 -5.11 16.89
C ALA A 151 2.06 -5.70 16.89
N VAL A 152 1.90 -6.74 16.07
CA VAL A 152 0.68 -7.53 15.92
C VAL A 152 0.92 -8.90 16.52
N LEU A 153 0.13 -9.24 17.54
CA LEU A 153 0.09 -10.54 18.18
C LEU A 153 -1.00 -11.40 17.53
N LEU A 154 -0.62 -12.53 16.95
CA LEU A 154 -1.55 -13.47 16.33
C LEU A 154 -2.01 -14.47 17.38
N THR A 155 -3.32 -14.65 17.51
CA THR A 155 -3.93 -15.55 18.48
C THR A 155 -5.04 -16.38 17.87
N SER A 156 -5.30 -17.56 18.42
CA SER A 156 -6.47 -18.37 18.06
C SER A 156 -6.96 -19.18 19.25
N VAL A 157 -8.18 -19.70 19.11
CA VAL A 157 -8.77 -20.68 20.01
C VAL A 157 -9.07 -21.90 19.16
N ASP A 158 -8.67 -23.09 19.63
CA ASP A 158 -8.98 -24.33 18.92
C ASP A 158 -10.49 -24.60 18.92
N PRO A 159 -11.04 -25.21 17.85
CA PRO A 159 -12.44 -25.59 17.81
C PRO A 159 -12.86 -26.40 19.04
N GLY A 160 -13.90 -25.94 19.74
CA GLY A 160 -14.44 -26.59 20.94
C GLY A 160 -13.72 -26.25 22.26
N MET A 161 -12.62 -25.50 22.21
CA MET A 161 -11.93 -25.03 23.42
C MET A 161 -12.54 -23.72 23.94
N PRO A 162 -12.53 -23.49 25.27
CA PRO A 162 -13.02 -22.24 25.84
C PRO A 162 -12.06 -21.08 25.58
N GLU A 163 -12.59 -19.85 25.55
CA GLU A 163 -11.83 -18.63 25.25
C GLU A 163 -10.62 -18.41 26.17
N LYS A 164 -10.66 -18.88 27.43
CA LYS A 164 -9.53 -18.82 28.37
C LYS A 164 -8.28 -19.56 27.85
N ASP A 165 -8.45 -20.51 26.95
CA ASP A 165 -7.38 -21.32 26.36
C ASP A 165 -6.89 -20.70 25.03
N ARG A 166 -7.19 -19.42 24.76
CA ARG A 166 -6.66 -18.68 23.61
C ARG A 166 -5.13 -18.69 23.63
N ARG A 167 -4.55 -19.23 22.57
CA ARG A 167 -3.11 -19.43 22.39
C ARG A 167 -2.52 -18.32 21.55
N ILE A 168 -1.28 -17.94 21.85
CA ILE A 168 -0.47 -17.07 21.01
C ILE A 168 0.17 -17.93 19.92
N LEU A 169 0.01 -17.54 18.66
CA LEU A 169 0.56 -18.26 17.50
C LEU A 169 1.88 -17.66 17.03
N GLY A 170 2.08 -16.36 17.27
CA GLY A 170 3.22 -15.62 16.74
C GLY A 170 3.02 -14.12 16.89
N VAL A 171 4.04 -13.37 16.50
CA VAL A 171 4.07 -11.91 16.63
C VAL A 171 4.94 -11.31 15.53
N TYR A 172 4.59 -10.12 15.04
CA TYR A 172 5.45 -9.35 14.15
C TYR A 172 5.37 -7.86 14.43
N MET A 173 6.46 -7.12 14.22
CA MET A 173 6.43 -5.66 14.17
C MET A 173 5.72 -5.23 12.90
N VAL A 174 4.91 -4.19 12.99
CA VAL A 174 4.31 -3.57 11.81
C VAL A 174 5.42 -2.95 10.93
N ASP A 175 5.22 -2.94 9.61
CA ASP A 175 6.14 -2.35 8.63
C ASP A 175 6.67 -0.95 9.05
N GLU A 176 7.95 -0.68 8.77
CA GLU A 176 8.65 0.55 9.20
C GLU A 176 7.97 1.83 8.70
N GLY A 177 7.33 1.78 7.53
CA GLY A 177 6.62 2.92 6.94
C GLY A 177 5.15 3.00 7.34
N PHE A 178 4.65 2.09 8.16
CA PHE A 178 3.22 2.00 8.41
C PHE A 178 2.71 3.07 9.36
N ILE A 179 1.62 3.73 8.95
CA ILE A 179 0.86 4.66 9.77
C ILE A 179 -0.61 4.26 9.68
N GLY A 180 -1.17 3.72 10.76
CA GLY A 180 -2.52 3.16 10.77
C GLY A 180 -3.64 4.15 10.42
N LYS A 181 -3.40 5.46 10.57
CA LYS A 181 -4.32 6.51 10.13
C LYS A 181 -4.43 6.62 8.59
N LEU A 182 -3.35 6.30 7.87
CA LEU A 182 -3.27 6.35 6.41
C LEU A 182 -3.65 5.00 5.75
N CYS A 183 -3.93 3.97 6.55
CA CYS A 183 -4.33 2.65 6.06
C CYS A 183 -5.77 2.71 5.53
N GLU A 184 -5.93 2.74 4.20
CA GLU A 184 -7.24 2.74 3.52
C GLU A 184 -7.74 1.34 3.15
N ASP A 185 -6.83 0.39 2.97
CA ASP A 185 -7.11 -0.96 2.49
C ASP A 185 -7.28 -1.98 3.63
N GLY A 186 -7.04 -1.59 4.88
CA GLY A 186 -7.12 -2.44 6.06
C GLY A 186 -5.99 -3.45 6.20
N ASN A 187 -5.02 -3.46 5.30
CA ASN A 187 -3.89 -4.38 5.38
C ASN A 187 -2.83 -3.86 6.34
N ILE A 188 -2.31 -4.75 7.18
CA ILE A 188 -1.27 -4.44 8.17
C ILE A 188 -0.08 -5.36 7.87
N PRO A 189 0.88 -4.94 7.04
CA PRO A 189 2.04 -5.75 6.71
C PRO A 189 3.08 -5.76 7.83
N ALA A 190 3.85 -6.84 7.90
CA ALA A 190 4.94 -7.00 8.84
C ALA A 190 6.26 -6.39 8.36
N HIS A 191 7.00 -5.83 9.30
CA HIS A 191 8.41 -5.48 9.20
C HIS A 191 9.24 -6.64 8.69
N SER A 192 10.17 -6.41 7.74
CA SER A 192 11.00 -7.44 7.09
C SER A 192 11.71 -8.42 8.03
N GLN A 193 12.29 -7.91 9.12
CA GLN A 193 13.10 -8.68 10.08
C GLN A 193 12.35 -9.19 11.31
N TYR A 194 11.56 -8.36 11.97
CA TYR A 194 11.01 -8.68 13.29
C TYR A 194 9.68 -9.43 13.18
N ARG A 195 9.78 -10.74 12.98
CA ARG A 195 8.66 -11.66 12.79
C ARG A 195 8.97 -12.99 13.47
N LEU A 196 8.03 -13.52 14.26
CA LEU A 196 8.19 -14.78 14.98
C LEU A 196 6.91 -15.60 14.83
N GLN A 197 7.08 -16.85 14.38
CA GLN A 197 6.04 -17.86 14.41
C GLN A 197 6.38 -18.87 15.50
N LEU A 198 5.40 -19.20 16.33
CA LEU A 198 5.56 -20.22 17.36
C LEU A 198 5.17 -21.58 16.79
N THR A 199 5.93 -22.60 17.16
CA THR A 199 5.51 -23.99 16.93
C THR A 199 4.26 -24.28 17.77
N LYS A 200 3.54 -25.36 17.44
CA LYS A 200 2.38 -25.77 18.24
C LYS A 200 2.72 -25.96 19.72
N GLN A 201 3.86 -26.62 20.02
CA GLN A 201 4.29 -26.87 21.39
C GLN A 201 4.63 -25.59 22.17
N GLU A 202 5.21 -24.61 21.50
CA GLU A 202 5.47 -23.29 22.07
C GLU A 202 4.16 -22.50 22.28
N SER A 203 3.28 -22.52 21.28
CA SER A 203 1.98 -21.85 21.33
C SER A 203 1.10 -22.38 22.47
N ASP A 204 1.11 -23.68 22.71
CA ASP A 204 0.34 -24.32 23.79
C ASP A 204 0.82 -23.90 25.20
N GLN A 205 2.03 -23.35 25.31
CA GLN A 205 2.58 -22.79 26.56
C GLN A 205 2.31 -21.29 26.74
N MET A 206 1.84 -20.61 25.69
CA MET A 206 1.69 -19.15 25.64
C MET A 206 0.22 -18.75 25.56
N LEU A 207 -0.46 -18.74 26.71
CA LEU A 207 -1.86 -18.33 26.79
C LEU A 207 -2.00 -16.81 26.79
N PHE A 208 -2.81 -16.26 25.89
CA PHE A 208 -3.02 -14.81 25.77
C PHE A 208 -3.54 -14.17 27.09
N TRP A 209 -4.40 -14.88 27.80
CA TRP A 209 -5.03 -14.40 29.04
C TRP A 209 -4.10 -14.40 30.26
N ASP A 210 -2.89 -14.94 30.14
CA ASP A 210 -1.84 -14.76 31.16
C ASP A 210 -1.31 -13.32 31.21
N TYR A 211 -1.43 -12.59 30.09
CA TYR A 211 -0.93 -11.23 29.93
C TYR A 211 -2.07 -10.20 29.95
N TYR A 212 -3.11 -10.47 29.17
CA TYR A 212 -4.20 -9.51 28.98
C TYR A 212 -5.24 -9.58 30.09
N VAL A 213 -5.72 -8.41 30.50
CA VAL A 213 -6.88 -8.27 31.39
C VAL A 213 -7.73 -7.09 30.97
N ASN A 214 -9.05 -7.28 30.94
CA ASN A 214 -9.96 -6.17 30.78
C ASN A 214 -10.10 -5.45 32.13
N GLN A 215 -9.52 -4.25 32.26
CA GLN A 215 -9.55 -3.50 33.52
C GLN A 215 -10.99 -3.21 34.03
N LYS A 216 -11.97 -3.09 33.13
CA LYS A 216 -13.38 -2.89 33.51
C LYS A 216 -14.06 -4.17 34.00
N PHE A 217 -13.61 -5.33 33.51
CA PHE A 217 -14.18 -6.63 33.86
C PHE A 217 -13.05 -7.67 34.05
N PRO A 218 -12.25 -7.57 35.13
CA PRO A 218 -11.02 -8.36 35.28
C PRO A 218 -11.24 -9.88 35.30
N HIS A 219 -12.42 -10.32 35.76
CA HIS A 219 -12.79 -11.74 35.83
C HIS A 219 -13.41 -12.29 34.54
N LYS A 220 -13.57 -11.47 33.49
CA LYS A 220 -14.19 -11.89 32.23
C LYS A 220 -13.14 -12.11 31.15
N MET A 221 -12.98 -13.37 30.75
CA MET A 221 -12.17 -13.78 29.59
C MET A 221 -13.08 -13.99 28.37
N THR A 222 -13.43 -12.90 27.70
CA THR A 222 -14.32 -12.96 26.51
C THR A 222 -13.80 -12.18 25.31
N TRP A 223 -13.94 -12.77 24.13
CA TRP A 223 -13.71 -12.13 22.84
C TRP A 223 -15.04 -11.89 22.09
N ASN A 224 -15.76 -10.82 22.45
CA ASN A 224 -17.12 -10.61 21.96
C ASN A 224 -17.21 -10.09 20.51
N THR A 225 -16.38 -9.11 20.14
CA THR A 225 -16.51 -8.37 18.87
C THR A 225 -15.15 -7.98 18.29
N GLY A 226 -15.11 -7.93 16.96
CA GLY A 226 -13.96 -7.48 16.18
C GLY A 226 -12.91 -8.56 15.93
N LYS A 227 -12.13 -8.36 14.87
CA LYS A 227 -10.96 -9.19 14.54
C LYS A 227 -9.75 -8.87 15.42
N TYR A 228 -9.71 -7.68 16.02
CA TYR A 228 -8.57 -7.25 16.82
C TYR A 228 -8.97 -6.35 17.98
N ARG A 229 -8.03 -6.17 18.91
CA ARG A 229 -8.11 -5.18 20.01
C ARG A 229 -6.76 -4.51 20.17
N TYR A 230 -6.79 -3.28 20.68
CA TYR A 230 -5.58 -2.64 21.17
C TYR A 230 -5.26 -3.10 22.58
N PHE A 231 -3.98 -3.20 22.89
CA PHE A 231 -3.51 -3.62 24.20
C PHE A 231 -2.18 -2.94 24.55
N GLU A 232 -1.78 -2.99 25.82
CA GLU A 232 -0.66 -2.21 26.36
C GLU A 232 0.70 -2.62 25.77
N ASN A 233 1.60 -1.63 25.66
CA ASN A 233 2.97 -1.86 25.18
C ASN A 233 3.76 -2.78 26.13
N SER A 234 3.51 -2.67 27.44
CA SER A 234 4.09 -3.51 28.48
C SER A 234 3.73 -4.99 28.29
N TRP A 235 2.47 -5.30 27.96
CA TRP A 235 2.02 -6.68 27.73
C TRP A 235 2.69 -7.31 26.52
N MET A 236 2.89 -6.54 25.44
CA MET A 236 3.64 -7.05 24.29
C MET A 236 5.12 -7.32 24.64
N ALA A 237 5.76 -6.43 25.39
CA ALA A 237 7.13 -6.65 25.86
C ALA A 237 7.24 -7.90 26.74
N GLN A 238 6.28 -8.15 27.64
CA GLN A 238 6.23 -9.36 28.47
C GLN A 238 6.14 -10.62 27.62
N ILE A 239 5.26 -10.61 26.62
CA ILE A 239 5.09 -11.73 25.70
C ILE A 239 6.38 -12.01 24.93
N LEU A 240 7.04 -10.98 24.40
CA LEU A 240 8.30 -11.13 23.67
C LEU A 240 9.41 -11.70 24.56
N LEU A 241 9.53 -11.22 25.80
CA LEU A 241 10.51 -11.74 26.77
C LEU A 241 10.27 -13.21 27.13
N ASP A 242 9.01 -13.61 27.29
CA ASP A 242 8.65 -15.01 27.53
C ASP A 242 8.91 -15.87 26.29
N ILE A 243 8.68 -15.36 25.07
CA ILE A 243 9.04 -16.04 23.83
C ILE A 243 10.55 -16.28 23.76
N VAL A 244 11.39 -15.30 24.11
CA VAL A 244 12.86 -15.49 24.18
C VAL A 244 13.20 -16.67 25.10
N SER A 245 12.60 -16.71 26.28
CA SER A 245 12.83 -17.75 27.28
C SER A 245 12.36 -19.14 26.81
N LEU A 246 11.34 -19.17 25.95
CA LEU A 246 10.74 -20.38 25.41
C LEU A 246 11.56 -21.00 24.26
N LYS A 247 12.31 -20.20 23.51
CA LYS A 247 13.12 -20.67 22.38
C LYS A 247 14.29 -21.52 22.86
N ASN A 248 14.32 -22.79 22.48
CA ASN A 248 15.42 -23.71 22.79
C ASN A 248 16.57 -23.61 21.77
N ASP A 249 16.27 -23.36 20.50
CA ASP A 249 17.28 -23.17 19.47
C ASP A 249 18.02 -21.83 19.69
N PRO A 250 19.37 -21.83 19.74
CA PRO A 250 20.12 -20.61 19.99
C PRO A 250 19.90 -19.50 18.96
N LYS A 251 19.69 -19.83 17.67
CA LYS A 251 19.48 -18.83 16.62
C LYS A 251 18.09 -18.25 16.70
N GLU A 252 17.06 -19.08 16.90
CA GLU A 252 15.69 -18.57 17.12
C GLU A 252 15.60 -17.71 18.37
N ARG A 253 16.31 -18.10 19.45
CA ARG A 253 16.41 -17.30 20.67
C ARG A 253 17.07 -15.96 20.40
N GLU A 254 18.16 -15.94 19.64
CA GLU A 254 18.84 -14.68 19.26
C GLU A 254 17.92 -13.77 18.45
N LEU A 255 17.19 -14.31 17.46
CA LEU A 255 16.21 -13.54 16.68
C LEU A 255 15.07 -12.99 17.56
N ALA A 256 14.56 -13.80 18.50
CA ALA A 256 13.55 -13.36 19.45
C ALA A 256 14.09 -12.26 20.38
N GLN A 257 15.35 -12.39 20.83
CA GLN A 257 16.01 -11.39 21.68
C GLN A 257 16.19 -10.07 20.93
N GLN A 258 16.67 -10.10 19.70
CA GLN A 258 16.81 -8.91 18.85
C GLN A 258 15.45 -8.23 18.61
N PHE A 259 14.38 -9.01 18.42
CA PHE A 259 13.02 -8.47 18.34
C PHE A 259 12.66 -7.77 19.66
N PHE A 260 12.75 -8.46 20.79
CA PHE A 260 12.42 -7.89 22.10
C PHE A 260 13.16 -6.57 22.36
N GLU A 261 14.48 -6.53 22.15
CA GLU A 261 15.30 -5.33 22.32
C GLU A 261 14.87 -4.19 21.39
N HIS A 262 14.62 -4.50 20.12
CA HIS A 262 14.12 -3.53 19.16
C HIS A 262 12.76 -2.97 19.58
N PHE A 263 11.83 -3.84 19.98
CA PHE A 263 10.50 -3.44 20.45
C PHE A 263 10.58 -2.52 21.68
N CYS A 264 11.38 -2.89 22.68
CA CYS A 264 11.57 -2.09 23.88
C CYS A 264 12.19 -0.72 23.56
N LYS A 265 13.20 -0.67 22.69
CA LYS A 265 13.79 0.58 22.22
C LYS A 265 12.76 1.48 21.54
N MET A 266 11.95 0.93 20.65
CA MET A 266 10.92 1.67 19.91
C MET A 266 9.79 2.20 20.82
N ASN A 267 9.51 1.50 21.92
CA ASN A 267 8.44 1.85 22.87
C ASN A 267 8.94 2.49 24.16
N GLN A 268 10.24 2.79 24.28
CA GLN A 268 10.88 3.38 25.46
C GLN A 268 10.62 2.56 26.75
N ILE A 269 10.70 1.24 26.64
CA ILE A 269 10.50 0.31 27.75
C ILE A 269 11.87 -0.11 28.31
N ILE A 270 12.04 0.01 29.61
CA ILE A 270 13.20 -0.49 30.35
C ILE A 270 12.89 -1.92 30.81
N GLU A 271 13.68 -2.89 30.35
CA GLU A 271 13.46 -4.32 30.64
C GLU A 271 13.40 -4.62 32.14
N GLN A 272 14.28 -3.99 32.93
CA GLN A 272 14.36 -4.23 34.38
C GLN A 272 13.12 -3.72 35.14
N GLU A 273 12.35 -2.82 34.54
CA GLU A 273 11.12 -2.26 35.11
C GLU A 273 9.86 -3.00 34.62
N LEU A 274 10.02 -4.00 33.75
CA LEU A 274 8.91 -4.73 33.18
C LEU A 274 8.22 -5.58 34.27
N PRO A 275 6.93 -5.37 34.56
CA PRO A 275 6.24 -6.16 35.56
C PRO A 275 6.09 -7.61 35.10
N LYS A 276 5.83 -8.52 36.03
CA LYS A 276 5.42 -9.88 35.67
C LYS A 276 4.03 -9.88 35.00
N PRO A 277 3.72 -10.87 34.15
CA PRO A 277 2.38 -11.05 33.62
C PRO A 277 1.34 -11.09 34.74
N ASN A 278 0.30 -10.28 34.60
CA ASN A 278 -0.79 -10.15 35.57
C ASN A 278 -2.14 -10.08 34.86
N GLY A 279 -2.29 -10.91 33.81
CA GLY A 279 -3.51 -11.06 33.04
C GLY A 279 -4.63 -11.75 33.82
N ALA A 280 -5.77 -11.93 33.17
CA ALA A 280 -6.96 -12.50 33.79
C ALA A 280 -6.70 -13.89 34.43
N LEU A 281 -5.89 -14.76 33.79
CA LEU A 281 -5.57 -16.08 34.33
C LEU A 281 -4.64 -16.04 35.55
N LYS A 282 -3.81 -14.99 35.70
CA LYS A 282 -2.91 -14.82 36.84
C LYS A 282 -3.59 -14.21 38.08
N ARG A 283 -4.86 -13.80 37.94
CA ARG A 283 -5.67 -13.16 39.00
C ARG A 283 -6.75 -14.06 39.58
N ILE A 284 -6.78 -15.33 39.18
CA ILE A 284 -7.74 -16.34 39.67
C ILE A 284 -7.14 -17.05 40.89
#